data_AF-A0AAD7SX35-F1
#
_entry.id   AF-A0AAD7SX35-F1
#
_cell.length_a   1.000
_cell.length_b   1.000
_cell.length_c   1.000
_cell.angle_alpha   90.00
_cell.angle_beta   90.00
_cell.angle_gamma   90.00
#
_symmetry.space_group_name_H-M   'P 1'
#
loop_
_entity.id
_entity.type
_entity.pdbx_description
1 polymer ?
#
loop_
_entity_poly.entity_id
_entity_poly.type
_entity_poly.pdbx_seq_one_letter_code
_entity_poly.pdbx_strand_id
1 'polypeptide(L)'
;MSSRQCKNCGGTDIDIDQARGSAVCMGCGSVLEDNIIVSEVQFVENSGGGSSAVGQFVSPAGTAKAPALGSGFHTSLGKESRAQTLQNGKRQIHNLGNQLQLNQHCLDTAFNFFKMAVSKHLTRGRKMAHVIAACLYLVCRTEGTPHMLLDLSDLLQVNVYILGRTFLLLARELCINAPAIDPCLYIPRFAHMLEFGEKNHEVSMTALRLLQRMKRDWMHTGRRPSGLCGAALLVAARMHDYRRTVKDVIGVVKVCEATLRKRLTEFEDTPTSQLTIDEFMKVDLEQECDPPAFTAGQKKLKLQQLEQELAKKLDEVQGEISSYRDEIETELENSRPKLRGMYASYTREESSDDIVSLASDYPGDQDGEDEELEAAADHLNREFLSEVLPRPTEQEEVDKEGEEVTKGPPSPKRLPLTSLLGPLPTAASLGLTATIRECIDEEREDDGKSDNGELDLEGIDEEEQSIT
;
A
#
# COMPACT_ATOMS: atom_id res chain seq x y z
N MET A 1 -30.85 -30.21 -36.37
CA MET A 1 -31.91 -29.37 -36.95
C MET A 1 -32.00 -29.72 -38.42
N SER A 2 -33.04 -30.47 -38.80
CA SER A 2 -33.22 -30.91 -40.20
C SER A 2 -33.48 -29.69 -41.09
N SER A 3 -32.88 -29.65 -42.26
CA SER A 3 -33.04 -28.59 -43.25
C SER A 3 -34.52 -28.44 -43.61
N ARG A 4 -35.08 -27.26 -43.35
CA ARG A 4 -36.47 -26.88 -43.68
C ARG A 4 -36.62 -26.66 -45.19
N GLN A 5 -36.57 -27.73 -45.97
CA GLN A 5 -36.82 -27.73 -47.41
C GLN A 5 -37.99 -28.66 -47.70
N CYS A 6 -38.94 -28.18 -48.49
CA CYS A 6 -40.06 -29.00 -48.94
C CYS A 6 -39.56 -30.14 -49.83
N LYS A 7 -39.93 -31.39 -49.49
CA LYS A 7 -39.54 -32.59 -50.25
C LYS A 7 -40.15 -32.64 -51.66
N ASN A 8 -41.23 -31.90 -51.91
CA ASN A 8 -42.01 -31.99 -53.13
C ASN A 8 -41.67 -30.89 -54.15
N CYS A 9 -41.42 -29.65 -53.71
CA CYS A 9 -41.09 -28.54 -54.59
C CYS A 9 -39.70 -27.89 -54.33
N GLY A 10 -38.97 -28.36 -53.30
CA GLY A 10 -37.68 -27.77 -52.92
C GLY A 10 -37.77 -26.39 -52.27
N GLY A 11 -38.98 -25.83 -52.11
CA GLY A 11 -39.19 -24.52 -51.51
C GLY A 11 -38.77 -24.48 -50.04
N THR A 12 -38.15 -23.37 -49.63
CA THR A 12 -37.76 -23.07 -48.24
C THR A 12 -38.85 -22.35 -47.46
N ASP A 13 -39.91 -21.93 -48.14
CA ASP A 13 -40.99 -21.14 -47.55
C ASP A 13 -42.07 -22.06 -46.99
N ILE A 14 -42.06 -22.19 -45.65
CA ILE A 14 -42.86 -23.13 -44.88
C ILE A 14 -43.57 -22.33 -43.79
N ASP A 15 -44.90 -22.33 -43.86
CA ASP A 15 -45.76 -21.75 -42.84
C ASP A 15 -46.02 -22.78 -41.73
N ILE A 16 -45.98 -22.32 -40.49
CA ILE A 16 -46.09 -23.16 -39.30
C ILE A 16 -47.33 -22.72 -38.53
N ASP A 17 -48.44 -23.44 -38.73
CA ASP A 17 -49.68 -23.17 -38.01
C ASP A 17 -49.63 -23.86 -36.65
N GLN A 18 -49.39 -23.07 -35.60
CA GLN A 18 -49.33 -23.55 -34.22
C GLN A 18 -50.69 -24.05 -33.71
N ALA A 19 -51.82 -23.50 -34.20
CA ALA A 19 -53.14 -23.88 -33.74
C ALA A 19 -53.54 -25.26 -34.26
N ARG A 20 -53.10 -25.60 -35.48
CA ARG A 20 -53.32 -26.92 -36.09
C ARG A 20 -52.17 -27.89 -35.83
N GLY A 21 -51.01 -27.38 -35.41
CA GLY A 21 -49.81 -28.17 -35.19
C GLY A 21 -49.24 -28.75 -36.49
N SER A 22 -49.44 -28.08 -37.64
CA SER A 22 -48.97 -28.55 -38.95
C SER A 22 -48.02 -27.54 -39.59
N ALA A 23 -46.98 -28.03 -40.24
CA ALA A 23 -46.08 -27.22 -41.05
C ALA A 23 -46.38 -27.44 -42.54
N VAL A 24 -46.74 -26.39 -43.27
CA VAL A 24 -47.19 -26.47 -44.66
C VAL A 24 -46.30 -25.65 -45.56
N CYS A 25 -45.88 -26.20 -46.70
CA CYS A 25 -45.12 -25.44 -47.68
C CYS A 25 -46.03 -24.47 -48.45
N MET A 26 -45.71 -23.18 -48.45
CA MET A 26 -46.51 -22.17 -49.16
C MET A 26 -46.43 -22.28 -50.69
N GLY A 27 -45.36 -22.87 -51.23
CA GLY A 27 -45.16 -22.98 -52.68
C GLY A 27 -45.94 -24.11 -53.36
N CYS A 28 -46.19 -25.22 -52.66
CA CYS A 28 -46.92 -26.38 -53.24
C CYS A 28 -48.06 -26.92 -52.37
N GLY A 29 -48.30 -26.33 -51.19
CA GLY A 29 -49.36 -26.75 -50.26
C GLY A 29 -49.13 -28.09 -49.56
N SER A 30 -47.95 -28.71 -49.71
CA SER A 30 -47.64 -30.00 -49.07
C SER A 30 -47.45 -29.81 -47.56
N VAL A 31 -48.14 -30.63 -46.76
CA VAL A 31 -47.91 -30.72 -45.31
C VAL A 31 -46.62 -31.51 -45.07
N LEU A 32 -45.66 -30.90 -44.38
CA LEU A 32 -44.34 -31.47 -44.11
C LEU A 32 -44.30 -32.22 -42.78
N GLU A 33 -45.00 -31.72 -41.76
CA GLU A 33 -45.13 -32.35 -40.45
C GLU A 33 -46.56 -32.15 -39.93
N ASP A 34 -47.14 -33.22 -39.39
CA ASP A 34 -48.40 -33.22 -38.66
C ASP A 34 -48.11 -33.52 -37.19
N ASN A 35 -48.58 -32.65 -36.29
CA ASN A 35 -48.26 -32.61 -34.86
C ASN A 35 -46.82 -32.16 -34.57
N ILE A 36 -46.54 -30.89 -34.82
CA ILE A 36 -45.31 -30.22 -34.41
C ILE A 36 -45.16 -30.38 -32.89
N ILE A 37 -44.01 -30.92 -32.48
CA ILE A 37 -43.63 -30.96 -31.06
C ILE A 37 -43.30 -29.51 -30.64
N VAL A 38 -44.25 -28.88 -29.96
CA VAL A 38 -44.07 -27.52 -29.45
C VAL A 38 -43.25 -27.56 -28.16
N SER A 39 -42.30 -26.66 -28.01
CA SER A 39 -41.50 -26.51 -26.79
C SER A 39 -42.24 -25.79 -25.64
N GLU A 40 -43.50 -25.42 -25.86
CA GLU A 40 -44.31 -24.71 -24.87
C GLU A 40 -44.89 -25.68 -23.84
N VAL A 41 -44.99 -25.21 -22.60
CA VAL A 41 -45.46 -26.02 -21.47
C VAL A 41 -46.98 -26.10 -21.53
N GLN A 42 -47.51 -27.26 -21.92
CA GLN A 42 -48.95 -27.52 -21.92
C GLN A 42 -49.41 -27.86 -20.49
N PHE A 43 -50.56 -27.35 -20.06
CA PHE A 43 -51.17 -27.71 -18.77
C PHE A 43 -52.40 -28.59 -19.00
N VAL A 44 -52.46 -29.73 -18.31
CA VAL A 44 -53.63 -30.63 -18.30
C VAL A 44 -54.31 -30.52 -16.94
N GLU A 45 -55.63 -30.43 -16.97
CA GLU A 45 -56.43 -30.41 -15.77
C GLU A 45 -56.55 -31.84 -15.21
N ASN A 46 -56.03 -32.05 -14.01
CA ASN A 46 -56.15 -33.33 -13.32
C ASN A 46 -57.59 -33.47 -12.79
N SER A 47 -58.05 -34.72 -12.63
CA SER A 47 -59.39 -35.06 -12.14
C SER A 47 -59.77 -34.47 -10.76
N GLY A 48 -58.83 -33.83 -10.06
CA GLY A 48 -59.04 -33.09 -8.81
C GLY A 48 -59.19 -31.57 -8.96
N GLY A 49 -59.40 -31.05 -10.18
CA GLY A 49 -59.59 -29.61 -10.45
C GLY A 49 -58.32 -28.77 -10.36
N GLY A 50 -57.14 -29.40 -10.43
CA GLY A 50 -55.85 -28.71 -10.45
C GLY A 50 -55.18 -28.85 -11.82
N SER A 51 -54.60 -27.77 -12.34
CA SER A 51 -53.84 -27.80 -13.59
C SER A 51 -52.39 -28.25 -13.34
N SER A 52 -51.96 -29.34 -13.97
CA SER A 52 -50.57 -29.82 -13.95
C SER A 52 -49.91 -29.62 -15.30
N ALA A 53 -48.69 -29.09 -15.32
CA ALA A 53 -47.88 -29.06 -16.53
C ALA A 53 -47.61 -30.49 -17.04
N VAL A 54 -47.73 -30.70 -18.34
CA VAL A 54 -47.39 -31.94 -19.03
C VAL A 54 -45.89 -31.93 -19.30
N GLY A 55 -45.19 -32.87 -18.67
CA GLY A 55 -43.74 -33.00 -18.78
C GLY A 55 -42.97 -32.40 -17.60
N GLN A 56 -41.77 -32.93 -17.36
CA GLN A 56 -40.85 -32.48 -16.30
C GLN A 56 -39.71 -31.70 -16.94
N PHE A 57 -39.46 -30.45 -16.50
CA PHE A 57 -38.28 -29.72 -16.94
C PHE A 57 -37.01 -30.39 -16.41
N VAL A 58 -36.19 -30.92 -17.31
CA VAL A 58 -34.88 -31.49 -17.00
C VAL A 58 -33.82 -30.49 -17.46
N SER A 59 -33.10 -29.89 -16.50
CA SER A 59 -32.00 -28.98 -16.85
C SER A 59 -30.81 -29.81 -17.35
N PRO A 60 -30.10 -29.38 -18.42
CA PRO A 60 -28.89 -30.06 -18.88
C PRO A 60 -27.77 -30.09 -17.80
N ALA A 61 -27.88 -29.25 -16.77
CA ALA A 61 -26.91 -29.17 -15.67
C ALA A 61 -27.53 -29.48 -14.28
N GLY A 62 -28.78 -29.96 -14.21
CA GLY A 62 -29.51 -30.13 -12.96
C GLY A 62 -30.33 -31.40 -12.95
N THR A 63 -30.00 -32.27 -12.00
CA THR A 63 -30.63 -33.55 -11.66
C THR A 63 -32.15 -33.49 -11.86
N ALA A 64 -32.67 -34.48 -12.59
CA ALA A 64 -34.11 -34.72 -12.69
C ALA A 64 -34.71 -34.67 -11.27
N LYS A 65 -35.61 -33.72 -11.00
CA LYS A 65 -36.43 -33.79 -9.80
C LYS A 65 -37.25 -35.07 -9.93
N ALA A 66 -36.92 -36.10 -9.16
CA ALA A 66 -37.74 -37.31 -9.08
C ALA A 66 -39.16 -36.91 -8.66
N PRO A 67 -40.23 -37.52 -9.21
CA PRO A 67 -41.59 -37.18 -8.84
C PRO A 67 -41.76 -37.44 -7.34
N ALA A 68 -42.17 -36.41 -6.60
CA ALA A 68 -42.47 -36.52 -5.18
C ALA A 68 -43.80 -37.26 -5.02
N LEU A 69 -43.74 -38.59 -4.97
CA LEU A 69 -44.84 -39.41 -4.51
C LEU A 69 -44.76 -39.50 -2.97
N GLY A 70 -45.66 -38.81 -2.29
CA GLY A 70 -45.85 -38.97 -0.84
C GLY A 70 -45.05 -37.99 0.02
N SER A 71 -45.80 -37.21 0.80
CA SER A 71 -45.30 -36.44 1.92
C SER A 71 -44.59 -37.35 2.94
N GLY A 72 -43.36 -37.02 3.33
CA GLY A 72 -42.85 -37.35 4.66
C GLY A 72 -41.62 -38.24 4.82
N PHE A 73 -41.04 -38.87 3.77
CA PHE A 73 -39.90 -39.77 4.00
C PHE A 73 -38.90 -39.84 2.83
N HIS A 74 -38.11 -38.78 2.61
CA HIS A 74 -36.86 -38.88 1.86
C HIS A 74 -35.76 -38.06 2.52
N THR A 75 -35.19 -38.63 3.59
CA THR A 75 -33.83 -38.32 3.99
C THR A 75 -32.91 -38.67 2.83
N SER A 76 -32.35 -37.67 2.15
CA SER A 76 -30.99 -37.70 1.62
C SER A 76 -30.56 -38.95 0.80
N LEU A 77 -31.40 -39.47 -0.11
CA LEU A 77 -30.97 -40.50 -1.06
C LEU A 77 -30.96 -39.88 -2.46
N GLY A 78 -29.78 -39.42 -2.90
CA GLY A 78 -29.55 -39.05 -4.31
C GLY A 78 -29.17 -37.61 -4.62
N LYS A 79 -28.82 -36.76 -3.63
CA LYS A 79 -28.04 -35.56 -3.96
C LYS A 79 -26.58 -35.97 -4.12
N GLU A 80 -26.09 -35.98 -5.35
CA GLU A 80 -24.65 -36.10 -5.61
C GLU A 80 -23.90 -35.06 -4.76
N SER A 81 -22.84 -35.48 -4.06
CA SER A 81 -22.03 -34.61 -3.18
C SER A 81 -21.59 -33.31 -3.90
N ARG A 82 -21.32 -33.41 -5.20
CA ARG A 82 -21.02 -32.28 -6.08
C ARG A 82 -22.20 -31.31 -6.22
N ALA A 83 -23.41 -31.80 -6.46
CA ALA A 83 -24.61 -30.98 -6.60
C ALA A 83 -24.95 -30.23 -5.30
N GLN A 84 -24.76 -30.88 -4.14
CA GLN A 84 -24.93 -30.22 -2.84
C GLN A 84 -23.90 -29.11 -2.61
N THR A 85 -22.64 -29.36 -2.98
CA THR A 85 -21.57 -28.35 -2.91
C THR A 85 -21.88 -27.13 -3.78
N LEU A 86 -22.38 -27.36 -5.01
CA LEU A 86 -22.79 -26.28 -5.90
C LEU A 86 -24.01 -25.51 -5.36
N GLN A 87 -24.99 -26.20 -4.76
CA GLN A 87 -26.14 -25.56 -4.14
C GLN A 87 -25.75 -24.69 -2.93
N ASN A 88 -24.82 -25.18 -2.10
CA ASN A 88 -24.29 -24.44 -0.96
C ASN A 88 -23.46 -23.22 -1.43
N GLY A 89 -22.63 -23.40 -2.46
CA GLY A 89 -21.88 -22.32 -3.08
C GLY A 89 -22.80 -21.23 -3.65
N LYS A 90 -23.87 -21.61 -4.36
CA LYS A 90 -24.86 -20.67 -4.88
C LYS A 90 -25.48 -19.82 -3.77
N ARG A 91 -25.89 -20.45 -2.66
CA ARG A 91 -26.48 -19.73 -1.51
C ARG A 91 -25.50 -18.73 -0.91
N GLN A 92 -24.24 -19.12 -0.73
CA GLN A 92 -23.21 -18.23 -0.17
C GLN A 92 -22.83 -17.09 -1.13
N ILE A 93 -22.76 -17.36 -2.44
CA ILE A 93 -22.55 -16.32 -3.48
C ILE A 93 -23.67 -15.29 -3.43
N HIS A 94 -24.94 -15.71 -3.38
CA HIS A 94 -26.05 -14.77 -3.25
C HIS A 94 -26.03 -14.02 -1.92
N ASN A 95 -25.67 -14.65 -0.81
CA ASN A 95 -25.59 -13.97 0.49
C ASN A 95 -24.52 -12.86 0.48
N LEU A 96 -23.29 -13.20 0.08
CA LEU A 96 -22.18 -12.23 -0.01
C LEU A 96 -22.44 -11.17 -1.09
N GLY A 97 -22.99 -11.58 -2.23
CA GLY A 97 -23.31 -10.70 -3.34
C GLY A 97 -24.40 -9.67 -3.01
N ASN A 98 -25.43 -10.08 -2.26
CA ASN A 98 -26.47 -9.17 -1.79
C ASN A 98 -25.94 -8.17 -0.76
N GLN A 99 -25.01 -8.58 0.12
CA GLN A 99 -24.35 -7.68 1.06
C GLN A 99 -23.52 -6.61 0.34
N LEU A 100 -22.91 -6.95 -0.81
CA LEU A 100 -22.21 -6.02 -1.69
C LEU A 100 -23.13 -5.28 -2.67
N GLN A 101 -24.44 -5.52 -2.65
CA GLN A 101 -25.40 -4.93 -3.58
C GLN A 101 -25.05 -5.15 -5.07
N LEU A 102 -24.49 -6.32 -5.41
CA LEU A 102 -24.16 -6.68 -6.79
C LEU A 102 -25.41 -7.05 -7.60
N ASN A 103 -25.39 -6.74 -8.89
CA ASN A 103 -26.47 -7.10 -9.82
C ASN A 103 -26.59 -8.63 -9.98
N GLN A 104 -27.81 -9.14 -10.21
CA GLN A 104 -28.08 -10.57 -10.37
C GLN A 104 -27.26 -11.19 -11.51
N HIS A 105 -27.06 -10.46 -12.61
CA HIS A 105 -26.18 -10.89 -13.70
C HIS A 105 -24.76 -11.22 -13.22
N CYS A 106 -24.18 -10.35 -12.38
CA CYS A 106 -22.85 -10.58 -11.82
C CYS A 106 -22.82 -11.81 -10.89
N LEU A 107 -23.90 -12.06 -10.15
CA LEU A 107 -24.02 -13.24 -9.27
C LEU A 107 -24.09 -14.53 -10.07
N ASP A 108 -24.85 -14.56 -11.17
CA ASP A 108 -24.95 -15.72 -12.05
C ASP A 108 -23.61 -16.01 -12.75
N THR A 109 -22.91 -14.98 -13.22
CA THR A 109 -21.56 -15.10 -13.79
C THR A 109 -20.56 -15.60 -12.74
N ALA A 110 -20.64 -15.11 -11.50
CA ALA A 110 -19.79 -15.57 -10.40
C ALA A 110 -20.06 -17.04 -10.07
N PHE A 111 -21.32 -17.46 -10.12
CA PHE A 111 -21.70 -18.86 -9.95
C PHE A 111 -21.16 -19.75 -11.08
N ASN A 112 -21.11 -19.25 -12.32
CA ASN A 112 -20.50 -19.98 -13.43
C ASN A 112 -18.98 -20.14 -13.24
N PHE A 113 -18.26 -19.11 -12.80
CA PHE A 113 -16.84 -19.25 -12.44
C PHE A 113 -16.63 -20.21 -11.27
N PHE A 114 -17.51 -20.19 -10.27
CA PHE A 114 -17.46 -21.15 -9.17
C PHE A 114 -17.69 -22.60 -9.64
N LYS A 115 -18.63 -22.84 -10.57
CA LYS A 115 -18.80 -24.17 -11.18
C LYS A 115 -17.54 -24.64 -11.90
N MET A 116 -16.87 -23.75 -12.63
CA MET A 116 -15.59 -24.06 -13.28
C MET A 116 -14.51 -24.41 -12.24
N ALA A 117 -14.41 -23.63 -11.17
CA ALA A 117 -13.46 -23.87 -10.09
C ALA A 117 -13.68 -25.23 -9.39
N VAL A 118 -14.94 -25.60 -9.14
CA VAL A 118 -15.31 -26.92 -8.58
C VAL A 118 -14.97 -28.04 -9.56
N SER A 119 -15.20 -27.83 -10.87
CA SER A 119 -14.92 -28.82 -11.91
C SER A 119 -13.44 -29.08 -12.09
N LYS A 120 -12.58 -28.07 -11.85
CA LYS A 120 -11.12 -28.19 -11.83
C LYS A 120 -10.54 -28.53 -10.44
N HIS A 121 -11.39 -28.90 -9.47
CA HIS A 121 -10.99 -29.24 -8.09
C HIS A 121 -10.22 -28.13 -7.34
N LEU A 122 -10.35 -26.86 -7.74
CA LEU A 122 -9.66 -25.72 -7.12
C LEU A 122 -10.20 -25.36 -5.72
N THR A 123 -11.30 -25.99 -5.31
CA THR A 123 -11.91 -25.88 -3.98
C THR A 123 -11.28 -26.80 -2.94
N ARG A 124 -10.49 -27.81 -3.34
CA ARG A 124 -9.91 -28.79 -2.40
C ARG A 124 -8.78 -28.14 -1.59
N GLY A 125 -8.81 -28.32 -0.27
CA GLY A 125 -7.79 -27.78 0.65
C GLY A 125 -7.93 -26.29 0.97
N ARG A 126 -9.00 -25.62 0.50
CA ARG A 126 -9.26 -24.19 0.76
C ARG A 126 -10.63 -23.99 1.38
N LYS A 127 -10.76 -22.96 2.21
CA LYS A 127 -12.08 -22.56 2.72
C LYS A 127 -12.96 -22.11 1.55
N MET A 128 -14.15 -22.69 1.45
CA MET A 128 -15.11 -22.40 0.38
C MET A 128 -15.46 -20.90 0.30
N ALA A 129 -15.55 -20.23 1.46
CA ALA A 129 -15.80 -18.79 1.54
C ALA A 129 -14.74 -17.95 0.79
N HIS A 130 -13.46 -18.32 0.88
CA HIS A 130 -12.38 -17.58 0.19
C HIS A 130 -12.49 -17.76 -1.33
N VAL A 131 -12.78 -18.98 -1.79
CA VAL A 131 -12.98 -19.26 -3.22
C VAL A 131 -14.16 -18.48 -3.76
N ILE A 132 -15.26 -18.42 -3.02
CA ILE A 132 -16.45 -17.65 -3.39
C ILE A 132 -16.15 -16.17 -3.50
N ALA A 133 -15.48 -15.57 -2.50
CA ALA A 133 -15.08 -14.16 -2.56
C ALA A 133 -14.14 -13.87 -3.71
N ALA A 134 -13.18 -14.76 -3.99
CA ALA A 134 -12.29 -14.61 -5.13
C ALA A 134 -13.02 -14.72 -6.48
N CYS A 135 -14.02 -15.60 -6.61
CA CYS A 135 -14.89 -15.67 -7.79
C CYS A 135 -15.73 -14.41 -7.97
N LEU A 136 -16.31 -13.87 -6.87
CA LEU A 136 -17.05 -12.61 -6.91
C LEU A 136 -16.14 -11.45 -7.34
N TYR A 137 -14.95 -11.34 -6.74
CA TYR A 137 -13.99 -10.30 -7.11
C TYR A 137 -13.54 -10.40 -8.58
N LEU A 138 -13.38 -11.63 -9.09
CA LEU A 138 -13.05 -11.83 -10.50
C LEU A 138 -14.13 -11.25 -11.42
N VAL A 139 -15.41 -11.49 -11.13
CA VAL A 139 -16.52 -10.86 -11.86
C VAL A 139 -16.50 -9.34 -11.71
N CYS A 140 -16.31 -8.85 -10.48
CA CYS A 140 -16.25 -7.41 -10.23
C CYS A 140 -15.17 -6.73 -11.08
N ARG A 141 -14.04 -7.41 -11.32
CA ARG A 141 -12.96 -6.93 -12.18
C ARG A 141 -13.26 -7.05 -13.67
N THR A 142 -13.91 -8.11 -14.12
CA THR A 142 -14.27 -8.27 -15.55
C THR A 142 -15.36 -7.30 -15.97
N GLU A 143 -16.34 -7.06 -15.10
CA GLU A 143 -17.47 -6.14 -15.34
C GLU A 143 -17.13 -4.68 -15.02
N GLY A 144 -15.98 -4.40 -14.39
CA GLY A 144 -15.57 -3.03 -14.04
C GLY A 144 -16.44 -2.37 -12.97
N THR A 145 -16.94 -3.13 -11.99
CA THR A 145 -17.75 -2.57 -10.89
C THR A 145 -16.88 -1.92 -9.81
N PRO A 146 -17.37 -0.91 -9.06
CA PRO A 146 -16.58 -0.15 -8.08
C PRO A 146 -16.42 -0.90 -6.72
N HIS A 147 -16.07 -2.18 -6.75
CA HIS A 147 -15.85 -3.01 -5.55
C HIS A 147 -14.37 -3.35 -5.38
N MET A 148 -13.84 -3.11 -4.17
CA MET A 148 -12.47 -3.40 -3.83
C MET A 148 -12.35 -4.78 -3.18
N LEU A 149 -11.17 -5.39 -3.29
CA LEU A 149 -10.86 -6.63 -2.56
C LEU A 149 -10.94 -6.43 -1.04
N LEU A 150 -10.69 -5.21 -0.55
CA LEU A 150 -10.82 -4.83 0.85
C LEU A 150 -12.26 -4.96 1.35
N ASP A 151 -13.27 -4.61 0.55
CA ASP A 151 -14.67 -4.74 0.96
C ASP A 151 -15.05 -6.20 1.23
N LEU A 152 -14.56 -7.12 0.41
CA LEU A 152 -14.74 -8.56 0.61
C LEU A 152 -13.97 -9.10 1.83
N SER A 153 -12.80 -8.52 2.11
CA SER A 153 -11.99 -8.83 3.28
C SER A 153 -12.71 -8.41 4.57
N ASP A 154 -13.31 -7.23 4.58
CA ASP A 154 -14.10 -6.70 5.70
C ASP A 154 -15.38 -7.54 5.92
N LEU A 155 -16.08 -7.96 4.86
CA LEU A 155 -17.27 -8.82 5.00
C LEU A 155 -16.95 -10.22 5.51
N LEU A 156 -15.84 -10.81 5.06
CA LEU A 156 -15.42 -12.16 5.49
C LEU A 156 -14.61 -12.16 6.80
N GLN A 157 -14.12 -11.00 7.25
CA GLN A 157 -13.21 -10.87 8.39
C GLN A 157 -11.95 -11.74 8.23
N VAL A 158 -11.32 -11.67 7.05
CA VAL A 158 -10.12 -12.44 6.69
C VAL A 158 -9.09 -11.54 6.04
N ASN A 159 -7.80 -11.77 6.33
CA ASN A 159 -6.68 -11.04 5.72
C ASN A 159 -6.74 -10.99 4.19
N VAL A 160 -6.61 -9.78 3.64
CA VAL A 160 -6.62 -9.48 2.20
C VAL A 160 -5.59 -10.32 1.42
N TYR A 161 -4.43 -10.60 2.01
CA TYR A 161 -3.38 -11.39 1.38
C TYR A 161 -3.80 -12.82 1.08
N ILE A 162 -4.60 -13.44 1.96
CA ILE A 162 -5.12 -14.80 1.75
C ILE A 162 -6.09 -14.79 0.58
N LEU A 163 -7.01 -13.82 0.54
CA LEU A 163 -7.95 -13.64 -0.56
C LEU A 163 -7.22 -13.35 -1.88
N GLY A 164 -6.21 -12.48 -1.86
CA GLY A 164 -5.37 -12.15 -3.02
C GLY A 164 -4.64 -13.36 -3.60
N ARG A 165 -4.04 -14.22 -2.73
CA ARG A 165 -3.42 -15.49 -3.16
C ARG A 165 -4.44 -16.42 -3.83
N THR A 166 -5.63 -16.57 -3.25
CA THR A 166 -6.69 -17.40 -3.87
C THR A 166 -7.19 -16.82 -5.19
N PHE A 167 -7.30 -15.50 -5.30
CA PHE A 167 -7.70 -14.81 -6.53
C PHE A 167 -6.68 -15.00 -7.65
N LEU A 168 -5.38 -14.77 -7.40
CA LEU A 168 -4.34 -14.93 -8.40
C LEU A 168 -4.27 -16.35 -8.93
N LEU A 169 -4.42 -17.34 -8.03
CA LEU A 169 -4.46 -18.73 -8.41
C LEU A 169 -5.68 -19.06 -9.27
N LEU A 170 -6.88 -18.61 -8.90
CA LEU A 170 -8.09 -18.84 -9.70
C LEU A 170 -7.98 -18.16 -11.07
N ALA A 171 -7.46 -16.95 -11.16
CA ALA A 171 -7.28 -16.25 -12.42
C ALA A 171 -6.32 -17.01 -13.35
N ARG A 172 -5.19 -17.52 -12.81
CA ARG A 172 -4.21 -18.33 -13.54
C ARG A 172 -4.79 -19.66 -14.01
N GLU A 173 -5.43 -20.41 -13.11
CA GLU A 173 -5.97 -21.75 -13.39
C GLU A 173 -7.20 -21.74 -14.29
N LEU A 174 -8.03 -20.69 -14.21
CA LEU A 174 -9.18 -20.51 -15.09
C LEU A 174 -8.78 -19.84 -16.42
N CYS A 175 -7.53 -19.40 -16.57
CA CYS A 175 -7.01 -18.67 -17.73
C CYS A 175 -7.83 -17.42 -18.08
N ILE A 176 -8.29 -16.70 -17.06
CA ILE A 176 -9.10 -15.48 -17.24
C ILE A 176 -8.18 -14.28 -17.08
N ASN A 177 -8.01 -13.52 -18.17
CA ASN A 177 -7.29 -12.26 -18.11
C ASN A 177 -8.20 -11.16 -17.54
N ALA A 178 -7.99 -10.77 -16.29
CA ALA A 178 -8.73 -9.70 -15.66
C ALA A 178 -8.14 -8.32 -16.05
N PRO A 179 -8.93 -7.41 -16.65
CA PRO A 179 -8.42 -6.10 -17.06
C PRO A 179 -7.96 -5.27 -15.86
N ALA A 180 -7.01 -4.37 -16.08
CA ALA A 180 -6.58 -3.40 -15.07
C ALA A 180 -7.77 -2.51 -14.65
N ILE A 181 -7.87 -2.22 -13.35
CA ILE A 181 -8.99 -1.43 -12.81
C ILE A 181 -8.67 0.05 -12.97
N ASP A 182 -9.61 0.81 -13.53
CA ASP A 182 -9.51 2.26 -13.56
C ASP A 182 -9.90 2.87 -12.21
N PRO A 183 -9.03 3.72 -11.61
CA PRO A 183 -9.26 4.28 -10.28
C PRO A 183 -10.48 5.23 -10.26
N CYS A 184 -10.84 5.81 -11.40
CA CYS A 184 -11.97 6.72 -11.56
C CYS A 184 -13.31 6.10 -11.13
N LEU A 185 -13.44 4.77 -11.22
CA LEU A 185 -14.64 4.04 -10.83
C LEU A 185 -14.97 4.21 -9.33
N TYR A 186 -13.97 4.41 -8.48
CA TYR A 186 -14.17 4.48 -7.03
C TYR A 186 -14.64 5.86 -6.54
N ILE A 187 -14.37 6.93 -7.30
CA ILE A 187 -14.65 8.30 -6.86
C ILE A 187 -16.13 8.53 -6.52
N PRO A 188 -17.11 8.18 -7.39
CA PRO A 188 -18.52 8.43 -7.07
C PRO A 188 -18.97 7.72 -5.79
N ARG A 189 -18.49 6.49 -5.59
CA ARG A 189 -18.79 5.70 -4.38
C ARG A 189 -18.20 6.35 -3.13
N PHE A 190 -16.93 6.74 -3.15
CA PHE A 190 -16.29 7.39 -2.02
C PHE A 190 -16.86 8.79 -1.73
N ALA A 191 -17.22 9.54 -2.77
CA ALA A 191 -17.86 10.84 -2.61
C ALA A 191 -19.22 10.72 -1.90
N HIS A 192 -20.02 9.70 -2.27
CA HIS A 192 -21.28 9.43 -1.59
C HIS A 192 -21.06 9.08 -0.11
N MET A 193 -20.04 8.27 0.21
CA MET A 193 -19.70 7.89 1.59
C MET A 193 -19.15 9.07 2.44
N LEU A 194 -18.59 10.11 1.82
CA LEU A 194 -18.07 11.31 2.50
C LEU A 194 -19.11 12.43 2.66
N GLU A 195 -20.31 12.25 2.09
CA GLU A 195 -21.47 13.12 2.25
C GLU A 195 -21.17 14.63 2.06
N PHE A 196 -20.77 15.07 0.86
CA PHE A 196 -20.55 16.49 0.55
C PHE A 196 -21.83 17.30 0.27
N GLY A 197 -23.00 16.86 0.75
CA GLY A 197 -24.27 17.55 0.60
C GLY A 197 -24.69 17.81 -0.86
N GLU A 198 -25.08 19.05 -1.16
CA GLU A 198 -25.60 19.46 -2.49
C GLU A 198 -24.49 19.53 -3.56
N LYS A 199 -23.26 19.86 -3.17
CA LYS A 199 -22.10 20.00 -4.07
C LYS A 199 -21.35 18.68 -4.31
N ASN A 200 -21.92 17.55 -3.84
CA ASN A 200 -21.38 16.19 -4.07
C ASN A 200 -21.00 15.94 -5.54
N HIS A 201 -21.88 16.34 -6.47
CA HIS A 201 -21.65 16.13 -7.88
C HIS A 201 -20.44 16.94 -8.38
N GLU A 202 -20.37 18.22 -8.04
CA GLU A 202 -19.28 19.13 -8.44
C GLU A 202 -17.92 18.67 -7.90
N VAL A 203 -17.87 18.27 -6.62
CA VAL A 203 -16.65 17.72 -5.99
C VAL A 203 -16.24 16.43 -6.67
N SER A 204 -17.19 15.52 -6.94
CA SER A 204 -16.88 14.23 -7.60
C SER A 204 -16.34 14.42 -9.02
N MET A 205 -16.90 15.35 -9.80
CA MET A 205 -16.44 15.66 -11.15
C MET A 205 -15.05 16.30 -11.15
N THR A 206 -14.81 17.19 -10.20
CA THR A 206 -13.49 17.83 -10.02
C THR A 206 -12.44 16.80 -9.60
N ALA A 207 -12.79 15.89 -8.67
CA ALA A 207 -11.93 14.80 -8.26
C ALA A 207 -11.63 13.82 -9.42
N LEU A 208 -12.62 13.51 -10.26
CA LEU A 208 -12.42 12.69 -11.47
C LEU A 208 -11.42 13.34 -12.42
N ARG A 209 -11.55 14.65 -12.65
CA ARG A 209 -10.62 15.40 -13.50
C ARG A 209 -9.21 15.40 -12.93
N LEU A 210 -9.06 15.67 -11.63
CA LEU A 210 -7.77 15.61 -10.93
C LEU A 210 -7.12 14.22 -11.05
N LEU A 211 -7.91 13.16 -10.83
CA LEU A 211 -7.41 11.79 -10.90
C LEU A 211 -7.00 11.39 -12.33
N GLN A 212 -7.75 11.84 -13.35
CA GLN A 212 -7.36 11.66 -14.75
C GLN A 212 -6.04 12.38 -15.07
N ARG A 213 -5.83 13.58 -14.50
CA ARG A 213 -4.56 14.29 -14.62
C ARG A 213 -3.42 13.54 -13.92
N MET A 214 -3.61 13.09 -12.68
CA MET A 214 -2.64 12.23 -11.96
C MET A 214 -2.32 10.93 -12.72
N LYS A 215 -3.29 10.39 -13.48
CA LYS A 215 -3.08 9.22 -14.33
C LYS A 215 -2.14 9.54 -15.51
N ARG A 216 -2.31 10.70 -16.15
CA ARG A 216 -1.42 11.20 -17.22
C ARG A 216 -0.01 11.51 -16.72
N ASP A 217 0.11 12.02 -15.50
CA ASP A 217 1.39 12.30 -14.83
C ASP A 217 2.08 11.03 -14.26
N TRP A 218 1.71 9.84 -14.74
CA TRP A 218 2.29 8.54 -14.35
C TRP A 218 2.33 8.23 -12.83
N MET A 219 1.50 8.90 -12.02
CA MET A 219 1.46 8.69 -10.56
C MET A 219 0.72 7.40 -10.16
N HIS A 220 -0.08 6.82 -11.05
CA HIS A 220 -0.93 5.66 -10.76
C HIS A 220 -0.21 4.30 -10.91
N THR A 221 0.77 4.22 -11.80
CA THR A 221 1.40 2.96 -12.19
C THR A 221 2.15 2.33 -11.02
N GLY A 222 1.94 1.02 -10.82
CA GLY A 222 2.60 0.24 -9.77
C GLY A 222 2.12 0.52 -8.34
N ARG A 223 1.07 1.34 -8.17
CA ARG A 223 0.59 1.79 -6.85
C ARG A 223 -0.87 1.40 -6.61
N ARG A 224 -1.29 1.44 -5.34
CA ARG A 224 -2.69 1.20 -4.98
C ARG A 224 -3.56 2.39 -5.40
N PRO A 225 -4.62 2.17 -6.20
CA PRO A 225 -5.46 3.25 -6.72
C PRO A 225 -6.28 3.98 -5.65
N SER A 226 -6.61 3.31 -4.54
CA SER A 226 -7.40 3.88 -3.45
C SER A 226 -6.76 5.15 -2.87
N GLY A 227 -5.45 5.13 -2.60
CA GLY A 227 -4.74 6.28 -2.04
C GLY A 227 -4.77 7.52 -2.94
N LEU A 228 -4.72 7.34 -4.27
CA LEU A 228 -4.83 8.44 -5.23
C LEU A 228 -6.25 9.01 -5.28
N CYS A 229 -7.27 8.13 -5.24
CA CYS A 229 -8.67 8.56 -5.18
C CYS A 229 -8.93 9.40 -3.92
N GLY A 230 -8.39 8.99 -2.77
CA GLY A 230 -8.49 9.74 -1.53
C GLY A 230 -7.81 11.10 -1.58
N ALA A 231 -6.60 11.17 -2.17
CA ALA A 231 -5.87 12.42 -2.32
C ALA A 231 -6.62 13.39 -3.25
N ALA A 232 -7.10 12.90 -4.40
CA ALA A 232 -7.90 13.68 -5.34
C ALA A 232 -9.21 14.20 -4.71
N LEU A 233 -9.90 13.36 -3.94
CA LEU A 233 -11.12 13.77 -3.22
C LEU A 233 -10.84 14.82 -2.15
N LEU A 234 -9.74 14.70 -1.41
CA LEU A 234 -9.37 15.68 -0.38
C LEU A 234 -9.05 17.05 -1.01
N VAL A 235 -8.31 17.06 -2.12
CA VAL A 235 -7.99 18.29 -2.87
C VAL A 235 -9.27 18.90 -3.46
N ALA A 236 -10.10 18.09 -4.13
CA ALA A 236 -11.37 18.56 -4.69
C ALA A 236 -12.32 19.12 -3.63
N ALA A 237 -12.41 18.47 -2.46
CA ALA A 237 -13.23 18.97 -1.36
C ALA A 237 -12.76 20.35 -0.90
N ARG A 238 -11.44 20.56 -0.79
CA ARG A 238 -10.87 21.87 -0.44
C ARG A 238 -11.11 22.94 -1.50
N MET A 239 -11.10 22.58 -2.78
CA MET A 239 -11.40 23.52 -3.89
C MET A 239 -12.83 24.05 -3.87
N HIS A 240 -13.77 23.27 -3.32
CA HIS A 240 -15.19 23.61 -3.22
C HIS A 240 -15.60 24.09 -1.80
N ASP A 241 -14.63 24.51 -0.99
CA ASP A 241 -14.79 24.98 0.40
C ASP A 241 -15.36 23.96 1.39
N TYR A 242 -15.26 22.65 1.10
CA TYR A 242 -15.57 21.59 2.05
C TYR A 242 -14.31 21.12 2.77
N ARG A 243 -14.21 21.48 4.06
CA ARG A 243 -13.13 21.01 4.93
C ARG A 243 -13.50 19.66 5.54
N ARG A 244 -13.00 18.57 4.97
CA ARG A 244 -12.99 17.24 5.59
C ARG A 244 -11.64 16.96 6.25
N THR A 245 -11.65 16.24 7.36
CA THR A 245 -10.40 15.83 8.01
C THR A 245 -9.76 14.68 7.22
N VAL A 246 -8.44 14.56 7.34
CA VAL A 246 -7.71 13.43 6.74
C VAL A 246 -8.17 12.09 7.32
N LYS A 247 -8.53 12.07 8.62
CA LYS A 247 -9.06 10.89 9.32
C LYS A 247 -10.37 10.40 8.70
N ASP A 248 -11.29 11.29 8.37
CA ASP A 248 -12.58 10.94 7.75
C ASP A 248 -12.37 10.28 6.37
N VAL A 249 -11.47 10.84 5.56
CA VAL A 249 -11.16 10.31 4.22
C VAL A 249 -10.51 8.93 4.31
N ILE A 250 -9.60 8.74 5.27
CA ILE A 250 -8.94 7.45 5.53
C ILE A 250 -9.96 6.37 5.90
N GLY A 251 -10.96 6.70 6.72
CA GLY A 251 -12.00 5.77 7.14
C GLY A 251 -12.80 5.19 5.97
N VAL A 252 -13.01 6.00 4.91
CA VAL A 252 -13.72 5.61 3.68
C VAL A 252 -12.81 4.89 2.68
N VAL A 253 -11.62 5.44 2.43
CA VAL A 253 -10.70 4.97 1.39
C VAL A 253 -9.89 3.74 1.82
N LYS A 254 -9.84 3.44 3.12
CA LYS A 254 -9.15 2.29 3.73
C LYS A 254 -7.64 2.28 3.42
N VAL A 255 -6.96 3.42 3.65
CA VAL A 255 -5.52 3.60 3.40
C VAL A 255 -4.87 4.33 4.59
N CYS A 256 -3.62 4.01 4.91
CA CYS A 256 -2.89 4.67 6.00
C CYS A 256 -2.63 6.17 5.73
N GLU A 257 -2.61 6.98 6.78
CA GLU A 257 -2.39 8.43 6.69
C GLU A 257 -1.08 8.81 6.00
N ALA A 258 0.03 8.16 6.37
CA ALA A 258 1.33 8.40 5.76
C ALA A 258 1.30 8.15 4.23
N THR A 259 0.50 7.19 3.77
CA THR A 259 0.35 6.91 2.33
C THR A 259 -0.41 8.03 1.63
N LEU A 260 -1.48 8.54 2.25
CA LEU A 260 -2.24 9.66 1.71
C LEU A 260 -1.38 10.93 1.64
N ARG A 261 -0.64 11.24 2.72
CA ARG A 261 0.29 12.39 2.77
C ARG A 261 1.36 12.29 1.68
N LYS A 262 1.97 11.11 1.47
CA LYS A 262 2.92 10.88 0.37
C LYS A 262 2.31 11.16 -1.02
N ARG A 263 1.04 10.82 -1.24
CA ARG A 263 0.37 11.12 -2.53
C ARG A 263 0.09 12.60 -2.71
N LEU A 264 -0.20 13.32 -1.62
CA LEU A 264 -0.39 14.77 -1.65
C LEU A 264 0.93 15.51 -1.93
N THR A 265 2.04 15.10 -1.29
CA THR A 265 3.36 15.69 -1.57
C THR A 265 3.83 15.39 -3.00
N GLU A 266 3.59 14.17 -3.51
CA GLU A 266 3.88 13.85 -4.91
C GLU A 266 3.04 14.69 -5.88
N PHE A 267 1.79 15.02 -5.52
CA PHE A 267 0.94 15.89 -6.33
C PHE A 267 1.40 17.35 -6.28
N GLU A 268 1.89 17.82 -5.13
CA GLU A 268 2.49 19.15 -4.97
C GLU A 268 3.68 19.36 -5.91
N ASP A 269 4.52 18.34 -6.10
CA ASP A 269 5.66 18.37 -7.02
C ASP A 269 5.25 18.45 -8.52
N THR A 270 3.98 18.20 -8.87
CA THR A 270 3.50 18.27 -10.26
C THR A 270 3.18 19.71 -10.69
N PRO A 271 3.35 20.08 -11.97
CA PRO A 271 3.02 21.43 -12.45
C PRO A 271 1.52 21.77 -12.31
N THR A 272 0.67 20.75 -12.18
CA THR A 272 -0.78 20.91 -11.96
C THR A 272 -1.07 21.63 -10.64
N SER A 273 -0.23 21.48 -9.61
CA SER A 273 -0.45 22.08 -8.29
C SER A 273 -0.30 23.61 -8.28
N GLN A 274 0.46 24.15 -9.23
CA GLN A 274 0.78 25.58 -9.33
C GLN A 274 -0.33 26.40 -10.01
N LEU A 275 -1.30 25.72 -10.64
CA LEU A 275 -2.42 26.37 -11.32
C LEU A 275 -3.45 26.89 -10.31
N THR A 276 -4.07 28.02 -10.64
CA THR A 276 -5.25 28.48 -9.89
C THR A 276 -6.44 27.55 -10.14
N ILE A 277 -7.41 27.55 -9.21
CA ILE A 277 -8.63 26.73 -9.29
C ILE A 277 -9.37 26.96 -10.62
N ASP A 278 -9.50 28.23 -11.03
CA ASP A 278 -10.21 28.61 -12.25
C ASP A 278 -9.43 28.27 -13.53
N GLU A 279 -8.10 28.35 -13.50
CA GLU A 279 -7.24 27.93 -14.62
C GLU A 279 -7.28 26.42 -14.81
N PHE A 280 -7.23 25.65 -13.72
CA PHE A 280 -7.31 24.18 -13.78
C PHE A 280 -8.62 23.69 -14.41
N MET A 281 -9.74 24.39 -14.17
CA MET A 281 -11.03 24.01 -14.75
C MET A 281 -11.13 24.33 -16.24
N LYS A 282 -10.26 25.19 -16.79
CA LYS A 282 -10.30 25.64 -18.18
C LYS A 282 -9.19 25.06 -19.04
N VAL A 283 -8.00 24.90 -18.48
CA VAL A 283 -6.78 24.53 -19.19
C VAL A 283 -6.38 23.11 -18.81
N ASP A 284 -6.32 22.24 -19.81
CA ASP A 284 -5.69 20.93 -19.66
C ASP A 284 -4.22 21.06 -20.08
N LEU A 285 -3.29 20.87 -19.14
CA LEU A 285 -1.86 20.80 -19.46
C LEU A 285 -1.58 19.56 -20.30
N GLU A 286 -0.76 19.69 -21.33
CA GLU A 286 -0.32 18.57 -22.19
C GLU A 286 0.94 17.89 -21.66
N GLN A 287 1.73 18.58 -20.84
CA GLN A 287 3.00 18.06 -20.33
C GLN A 287 2.77 16.87 -19.41
N GLU A 288 3.44 15.75 -19.70
CA GLU A 288 3.48 14.55 -18.86
C GLU A 288 4.69 14.62 -17.91
N CYS A 289 4.53 14.08 -16.71
CA CYS A 289 5.60 13.94 -15.74
C CYS A 289 6.06 12.49 -15.62
N ASP A 290 7.34 12.31 -15.28
CA ASP A 290 7.90 11.00 -15.01
C ASP A 290 7.35 10.40 -13.70
N PRO A 291 7.27 9.05 -13.59
CA PRO A 291 6.79 8.40 -12.39
C PRO A 291 7.70 8.69 -11.19
N PRO A 292 7.16 8.83 -9.95
CA PRO A 292 7.98 9.20 -8.79
C PRO A 292 9.10 8.21 -8.43
N ALA A 293 9.03 6.96 -8.91
CA ALA A 293 10.11 5.99 -8.71
C ALA A 293 11.37 6.36 -9.51
N PHE A 294 11.18 6.91 -10.71
CA PHE A 294 12.27 7.36 -11.57
C PHE A 294 12.93 8.62 -11.00
N THR A 295 12.14 9.61 -10.58
CA THR A 295 12.66 10.83 -9.97
C THR A 295 13.36 10.57 -8.64
N ALA A 296 12.82 9.66 -7.81
CA ALA A 296 13.50 9.22 -6.58
C ALA A 296 14.82 8.50 -6.87
N GLY A 297 14.87 7.64 -7.90
CA GLY A 297 16.10 6.99 -8.34
C GLY A 297 17.17 7.99 -8.79
N GLN A 298 16.79 9.00 -9.58
CA GLN A 298 17.72 10.07 -9.98
C GLN A 298 18.19 10.91 -8.79
N LYS A 299 17.31 11.26 -7.84
CA LYS A 299 17.67 11.99 -6.62
C LYS A 299 18.68 11.20 -5.78
N LYS A 300 18.47 9.88 -5.63
CA LYS A 300 19.40 9.00 -4.91
C LYS A 300 20.78 8.96 -5.58
N LEU A 301 20.82 8.86 -6.90
CA LEU A 301 22.08 8.85 -7.64
C LEU A 301 22.84 10.18 -7.48
N LYS A 302 22.14 11.31 -7.57
CA LYS A 302 22.73 12.64 -7.33
C LYS A 302 23.25 12.80 -5.89
N LEU A 303 22.50 12.30 -4.90
CA LEU A 303 22.95 12.31 -3.50
C LEU A 303 24.23 11.49 -3.32
N GLN A 304 24.31 10.31 -3.91
CA GLN A 304 25.53 9.49 -3.87
C GLN A 304 26.74 10.18 -4.53
N GLN A 305 26.52 10.91 -5.64
CA GLN A 305 27.58 11.69 -6.26
C GLN A 305 28.08 12.82 -5.34
N LEU A 306 27.16 13.53 -4.70
CA LEU A 306 27.50 14.59 -3.74
C LEU A 306 28.22 14.03 -2.51
N GLU A 307 27.81 12.87 -2.00
CA GLU A 307 28.49 12.18 -0.90
C GLU A 307 29.93 11.80 -1.27
N GLN A 308 30.17 11.30 -2.49
CA GLN A 308 31.52 10.99 -2.98
C GLN A 308 32.38 12.25 -3.14
N GLU A 309 31.80 13.34 -3.65
CA GLU A 309 32.51 14.62 -3.74
C GLU A 309 32.83 15.20 -2.37
N LEU A 310 31.91 15.08 -1.41
CA LEU A 310 32.12 15.51 -0.04
C LEU A 310 33.22 14.68 0.63
N ALA A 311 33.22 13.35 0.44
CA ALA A 311 34.24 12.45 0.96
C ALA A 311 35.64 12.80 0.43
N LYS A 312 35.78 13.06 -0.88
CA LYS A 312 37.04 13.50 -1.47
C LYS A 312 37.54 14.82 -0.88
N LYS A 313 36.63 15.78 -0.68
CA LYS A 313 36.98 17.06 -0.05
C LYS A 313 37.38 16.90 1.40
N LEU A 314 36.77 15.97 2.14
CA LEU A 314 37.16 15.65 3.50
C LEU A 314 38.56 15.02 3.53
N ASP A 315 38.89 14.12 2.60
CA ASP A 315 40.23 13.54 2.48
C ASP A 315 41.28 14.61 2.14
N GLU A 316 40.96 15.55 1.24
CA GLU A 316 41.82 16.69 0.90
C GLU A 316 42.10 17.56 2.14
N VAL A 317 41.06 17.98 2.85
CA VAL A 317 41.19 18.80 4.07
C VAL A 317 41.95 18.05 5.17
N GLN A 318 41.73 16.74 5.32
CA GLN A 318 42.46 15.95 6.30
C GLN A 318 43.95 15.81 5.94
N GLY A 319 44.27 15.71 4.65
CA GLY A 319 45.65 15.78 4.15
C GLY A 319 46.31 17.13 4.46
N GLU A 320 45.60 18.24 4.24
CA GLU A 320 46.06 19.58 4.59
C GLU A 320 46.33 19.69 6.10
N ILE A 321 45.41 19.23 6.95
CA ILE A 321 45.58 19.23 8.42
C ILE A 321 46.80 18.40 8.83
N SER A 322 47.02 17.22 8.23
CA SER A 322 48.21 16.41 8.50
C SER A 322 49.49 17.14 8.11
N SER A 323 49.50 17.81 6.95
CA SER A 323 50.67 18.58 6.53
C SER A 323 50.99 19.73 7.47
N TYR A 324 49.97 20.47 7.93
CA TYR A 324 50.15 21.51 8.93
C TYR A 324 50.62 20.93 10.27
N ARG A 325 50.13 19.76 10.68
CA ARG A 325 50.58 19.08 11.90
C ARG A 325 52.05 18.71 11.82
N ASP A 326 52.49 18.10 10.72
CA ASP A 326 53.89 17.73 10.50
C ASP A 326 54.79 18.98 10.45
N GLU A 327 54.33 20.05 9.79
CA GLU A 327 55.06 21.31 9.71
C GLU A 327 55.23 21.94 11.11
N ILE A 328 54.18 21.96 11.93
CA ILE A 328 54.23 22.41 13.33
C ILE A 328 55.19 21.55 14.16
N GLU A 329 55.15 20.21 14.00
CA GLU A 329 56.02 19.29 14.74
C GLU A 329 57.50 19.47 14.37
N THR A 330 57.80 19.66 13.07
CA THR A 330 59.17 19.97 12.63
C THR A 330 59.66 21.34 13.13
N GLU A 331 58.81 22.36 13.19
CA GLU A 331 59.17 23.66 13.78
C GLU A 331 59.40 23.56 15.30
N LEU A 332 58.58 22.79 16.02
CA LEU A 332 58.77 22.50 17.44
C LEU A 332 60.10 21.75 17.67
N GLU A 333 60.45 20.78 16.83
CA GLU A 333 61.69 20.03 16.95
C GLU A 333 62.93 20.86 16.58
N ASN A 334 62.79 21.82 15.67
CA ASN A 334 63.85 22.76 15.33
C ASN A 334 64.04 23.87 16.38
N SER A 335 62.98 24.27 17.07
CA SER A 335 63.01 25.26 18.16
C SER A 335 63.34 24.64 19.53
N ARG A 336 63.34 23.30 19.66
CA ARG A 336 63.89 22.60 20.82
C ARG A 336 65.37 22.97 21.00
N PRO A 337 65.78 23.43 22.20
CA PRO A 337 67.16 23.85 22.45
C PRO A 337 68.11 22.65 22.33
N LYS A 338 69.00 22.66 21.32
CA LYS A 338 70.07 21.67 21.19
C LYS A 338 71.09 21.88 22.31
N LEU A 339 71.12 20.99 23.29
CA LEU A 339 72.19 20.91 24.30
C LEU A 339 73.55 20.76 23.58
N ARG A 340 74.43 21.77 23.70
CA ARG A 340 75.81 21.73 23.18
C ARG A 340 76.81 21.76 24.32
N GLY A 341 77.66 20.74 24.39
CA GLY A 341 78.72 20.60 25.38
C GLY A 341 78.98 19.14 25.74
N MET A 342 79.93 18.91 26.66
CA MET A 342 80.55 17.63 27.05
C MET A 342 79.60 16.46 27.44
N TYR A 343 78.29 16.68 27.47
CA TYR A 343 77.27 15.67 27.80
C TYR A 343 76.47 15.15 26.59
N ALA A 344 76.73 15.62 25.36
CA ALA A 344 76.02 15.18 24.16
C ALA A 344 76.40 13.77 23.65
N SER A 345 77.38 13.10 24.27
CA SER A 345 77.87 11.76 23.90
C SER A 345 77.22 10.62 24.68
N TYR A 346 76.28 10.89 25.60
CA TYR A 346 75.63 9.85 26.41
C TYR A 346 74.32 9.32 25.82
N THR A 347 73.86 9.84 24.68
CA THR A 347 72.55 9.50 24.10
C THR A 347 72.60 8.93 22.68
N ARG A 348 73.81 8.68 22.15
CA ARG A 348 74.04 8.02 20.85
C ARG A 348 74.75 6.69 21.13
N GLU A 349 74.13 5.58 20.74
CA GLU A 349 74.40 4.19 21.17
C GLU A 349 73.66 3.91 22.50
N GLU A 350 72.56 3.16 22.53
CA GLU A 350 72.51 1.72 22.25
C GLU A 350 71.22 1.31 21.51
N SER A 351 71.39 0.69 20.33
CA SER A 351 70.42 -0.25 19.77
C SER A 351 71.12 -1.60 19.64
N SER A 352 70.40 -2.66 20.03
CA SER A 352 70.59 -4.11 19.80
C SER A 352 71.65 -4.90 20.60
N ASP A 353 71.09 -5.70 21.51
CA ASP A 353 71.24 -7.17 21.70
C ASP A 353 72.47 -7.79 22.42
N ASP A 354 72.15 -8.35 23.60
CA ASP A 354 72.56 -9.65 24.16
C ASP A 354 74.02 -9.92 24.59
N ILE A 355 74.30 -10.12 25.91
CA ILE A 355 74.06 -11.39 26.64
C ILE A 355 74.67 -11.42 28.08
N VAL A 356 73.79 -11.67 29.05
CA VAL A 356 73.89 -12.31 30.41
C VAL A 356 75.01 -11.98 31.42
N SER A 357 74.59 -11.43 32.58
CA SER A 357 74.64 -12.18 33.85
C SER A 357 73.83 -11.52 34.99
N LEU A 358 72.68 -12.13 35.24
CA LEU A 358 71.95 -12.33 36.49
C LEU A 358 72.54 -11.73 37.81
N ALA A 359 71.82 -10.75 38.40
CA ALA A 359 71.17 -10.81 39.74
C ALA A 359 71.24 -9.50 40.56
N SER A 360 70.07 -9.09 41.08
CA SER A 360 69.81 -8.40 42.37
C SER A 360 69.60 -6.85 42.38
N ASP A 361 68.32 -6.43 42.51
CA ASP A 361 67.74 -5.39 43.41
C ASP A 361 68.37 -3.97 43.49
N TYR A 362 67.73 -2.80 43.29
CA TYR A 362 66.32 -2.31 43.24
C TYR A 362 66.27 -0.90 42.55
N PRO A 363 65.10 -0.40 42.07
CA PRO A 363 64.85 0.78 41.20
C PRO A 363 64.43 2.06 41.99
N GLY A 364 64.27 3.29 41.47
CA GLY A 364 64.07 3.82 40.11
C GLY A 364 62.63 4.34 39.96
N ASP A 365 62.39 5.66 40.04
CA ASP A 365 61.09 6.33 39.75
C ASP A 365 61.35 7.78 39.27
N GLN A 366 61.38 7.99 37.95
CA GLN A 366 61.34 9.30 37.26
C GLN A 366 60.61 9.14 35.92
N ASP A 367 59.42 8.53 35.91
CA ASP A 367 58.55 8.43 34.72
C ASP A 367 57.10 8.94 34.99
N GLY A 368 56.82 9.56 36.15
CA GLY A 368 55.45 9.91 36.55
C GLY A 368 54.94 11.30 36.18
N GLU A 369 55.81 12.25 35.80
CA GLU A 369 55.40 13.67 35.66
C GLU A 369 54.83 14.00 34.26
N ASP A 370 55.29 13.32 33.20
CA ASP A 370 54.80 13.54 31.83
C ASP A 370 53.45 12.85 31.56
N GLU A 371 53.20 11.69 32.21
CA GLU A 371 51.93 10.94 32.09
C GLU A 371 50.77 11.66 32.81
N GLU A 372 51.05 12.37 33.92
CA GLU A 372 50.07 13.23 34.60
C GLU A 372 49.74 14.50 33.79
N LEU A 373 50.71 15.07 33.07
CA LEU A 373 50.52 16.26 32.23
C LEU A 373 49.70 15.96 30.97
N GLU A 374 49.92 14.80 30.34
CA GLU A 374 49.16 14.35 29.17
C GLU A 374 47.72 13.96 29.56
N ALA A 375 47.54 13.28 30.70
CA ALA A 375 46.22 12.98 31.25
C ALA A 375 45.43 14.25 31.63
N ALA A 376 46.12 15.29 32.13
CA ALA A 376 45.50 16.58 32.44
C ALA A 376 45.06 17.33 31.17
N ALA A 377 45.87 17.28 30.10
CA ALA A 377 45.52 17.88 28.81
C ALA A 377 44.31 17.19 28.15
N ASP A 378 44.25 15.86 28.21
CA ASP A 378 43.11 15.07 27.71
C ASP A 378 41.85 15.27 28.54
N HIS A 379 41.98 15.44 29.85
CA HIS A 379 40.85 15.76 30.73
C HIS A 379 40.26 17.14 30.40
N LEU A 380 41.11 18.16 30.23
CA LEU A 380 40.67 19.52 29.86
C LEU A 380 40.03 19.56 28.47
N ASN A 381 40.57 18.81 27.51
CA ASN A 381 39.98 18.68 26.18
C ASN A 381 38.62 17.96 26.21
N ARG A 382 38.47 16.91 27.04
CA ARG A 382 37.17 16.24 27.26
C ARG A 382 36.14 17.15 27.92
N GLU A 383 36.56 17.97 28.88
CA GLU A 383 35.69 18.92 29.59
C GLU A 383 35.18 20.00 28.63
N PHE A 384 36.08 20.57 27.82
CA PHE A 384 35.75 21.56 26.79
C PHE A 384 34.82 20.98 25.70
N LEU A 385 35.07 19.75 25.25
CA LEU A 385 34.19 19.05 24.28
C LEU A 385 32.83 18.67 24.88
N SER A 386 32.72 18.56 26.21
CA SER A 386 31.45 18.28 26.90
C SER A 386 30.61 19.53 27.17
N GLU A 387 31.22 20.71 27.30
CA GLU A 387 30.52 22.00 27.45
C GLU A 387 30.02 22.58 26.12
N VAL A 388 30.70 22.27 25.00
CA VAL A 388 30.42 22.89 23.70
C VAL A 388 29.43 22.08 22.83
N LEU A 389 29.27 20.77 23.09
CA LEU A 389 28.37 19.90 22.33
C LEU A 389 27.19 19.42 23.19
N PRO A 390 25.92 19.67 22.83
CA PRO A 390 24.79 19.09 23.54
C PRO A 390 24.75 17.58 23.24
N ARG A 391 24.96 16.75 24.27
CA ARG A 391 24.85 15.29 24.13
C ARG A 391 23.39 14.82 24.11
N PRO A 392 23.08 13.77 23.32
CA PRO A 392 21.73 13.24 23.18
C PRO A 392 21.32 12.43 24.40
N THR A 393 20.02 12.47 24.69
CA THR A 393 19.29 11.63 25.64
C THR A 393 19.23 10.17 25.21
N GLU A 394 19.40 9.26 26.19
CA GLU A 394 18.86 7.87 26.35
C GLU A 394 19.88 7.05 27.21
N GLN A 395 19.57 6.21 28.21
CA GLN A 395 18.37 5.44 28.58
C GLN A 395 18.49 4.85 30.02
N GLU A 396 17.32 4.60 30.65
CA GLU A 396 16.88 3.47 31.51
C GLU A 396 17.41 3.16 32.95
N GLU A 397 16.41 3.02 33.87
CA GLU A 397 16.26 2.10 35.03
C GLU A 397 17.24 2.19 36.25
N VAL A 398 16.91 1.99 37.55
CA VAL A 398 15.72 1.61 38.34
C VAL A 398 16.01 1.82 39.86
N ASP A 399 14.97 2.19 40.62
CA ASP A 399 14.66 1.97 42.06
C ASP A 399 15.39 2.59 43.28
N LYS A 400 14.56 3.36 44.03
CA LYS A 400 14.12 3.21 45.45
C LYS A 400 14.53 4.25 46.54
N GLU A 401 13.46 4.94 46.98
CA GLU A 401 12.99 5.26 48.35
C GLU A 401 13.82 6.11 49.33
N GLY A 402 13.19 7.22 49.79
CA GLY A 402 13.56 7.95 51.02
C GLY A 402 12.98 9.38 51.08
N GLU A 403 11.91 9.58 51.85
CA GLU A 403 11.26 10.88 52.11
C GLU A 403 12.02 11.80 53.09
N GLU A 404 11.73 13.10 52.96
CA GLU A 404 11.65 14.19 53.96
C GLU A 404 12.63 15.39 53.91
N VAL A 405 12.05 16.50 53.37
CA VAL A 405 11.99 17.90 53.84
C VAL A 405 13.20 18.58 54.54
N THR A 406 13.78 19.64 53.94
CA THR A 406 13.75 21.06 54.40
C THR A 406 14.75 22.00 53.67
N LYS A 407 14.21 23.14 53.20
CA LYS A 407 14.73 24.48 52.80
C LYS A 407 16.26 24.78 52.65
N GLY A 408 16.63 25.39 51.50
CA GLY A 408 17.81 26.28 51.31
C GLY A 408 17.79 27.04 49.95
N PRO A 409 18.46 28.22 49.78
CA PRO A 409 18.18 29.27 48.77
C PRO A 409 19.22 29.37 47.61
N PRO A 410 19.30 30.51 46.86
CA PRO A 410 18.67 30.81 45.57
C PRO A 410 19.53 30.49 44.31
N SER A 411 18.87 30.46 43.15
CA SER A 411 19.44 30.26 41.81
C SER A 411 20.28 31.44 41.29
N PRO A 412 21.44 31.22 40.63
CA PRO A 412 22.09 32.24 39.81
C PRO A 412 21.45 32.33 38.41
N LYS A 413 21.24 33.58 37.99
CA LYS A 413 20.57 34.01 36.76
C LYS A 413 21.41 33.69 35.53
N ARG A 414 20.80 33.07 34.50
CA ARG A 414 21.37 32.98 33.15
C ARG A 414 21.36 34.37 32.50
N LEU A 415 22.49 34.76 31.90
CA LEU A 415 22.59 35.91 31.01
C LEU A 415 21.93 35.55 29.66
N PRO A 416 21.08 36.41 29.07
CA PRO A 416 20.51 36.15 27.76
C PRO A 416 21.56 36.35 26.65
N LEU A 417 21.49 35.50 25.63
CA LEU A 417 22.37 35.44 24.44
C LEU A 417 22.31 36.66 23.51
N THR A 418 21.67 37.76 23.93
CA THR A 418 21.62 39.03 23.20
C THR A 418 22.89 39.87 23.31
N SER A 419 23.84 39.47 24.17
CA SER A 419 25.07 40.24 24.42
C SER A 419 26.27 39.80 23.57
N LEU A 420 26.20 38.66 22.86
CA LEU A 420 27.33 38.13 22.07
C LEU A 420 27.16 38.35 20.55
N LEU A 421 25.93 38.61 20.09
CA LEU A 421 25.62 38.84 18.69
C LEU A 421 24.73 40.10 18.67
N GLY A 422 25.23 41.21 18.11
CA GLY A 422 24.45 42.43 17.94
C GLY A 422 23.10 42.19 17.22
N PRO A 423 22.20 43.18 17.17
CA PRO A 423 20.82 42.97 16.75
C PRO A 423 20.74 42.45 15.30
N LEU A 424 20.38 41.17 15.16
CA LEU A 424 20.06 40.55 13.88
C LEU A 424 18.72 41.12 13.37
N PRO A 425 18.56 41.35 12.06
CA PRO A 425 17.33 41.90 11.51
C PRO A 425 16.17 40.92 11.75
N THR A 426 15.18 41.35 12.52
CA THR A 426 13.96 40.59 12.82
C THR A 426 12.95 40.73 11.67
N ALA A 427 12.19 39.68 11.36
CA ALA A 427 11.20 39.58 10.28
C ALA A 427 10.13 40.70 10.23
N ALA A 428 10.02 41.55 11.26
CA ALA A 428 9.23 42.78 11.23
C ALA A 428 9.78 43.84 10.27
N SER A 429 11.05 43.80 9.87
CA SER A 429 11.64 44.74 8.91
C SER A 429 11.35 44.42 7.44
N LEU A 430 10.64 43.32 7.15
CA LEU A 430 10.22 42.90 5.79
C LEU A 430 8.70 42.72 5.63
N GLY A 431 7.89 43.10 6.61
CA GLY A 431 6.44 43.29 6.42
C GLY A 431 5.59 42.06 6.07
N LEU A 432 5.98 40.85 6.46
CA LEU A 432 5.17 39.64 6.23
C LEU A 432 4.80 38.99 7.57
N THR A 433 3.52 39.13 7.95
CA THR A 433 2.94 38.48 9.12
C THR A 433 2.23 37.18 8.74
N ALA A 434 2.55 36.13 9.50
CA ALA A 434 1.85 34.85 9.71
C ALA A 434 2.07 33.70 8.70
N THR A 435 2.83 32.68 9.14
CA THR A 435 2.81 31.32 8.57
C THR A 435 2.65 30.28 9.68
N ILE A 436 1.48 29.62 9.70
CA ILE A 436 1.08 28.22 10.01
C ILE A 436 1.79 27.41 11.13
N ARG A 437 3.04 27.70 11.52
CA ARG A 437 3.78 27.01 12.59
C ARG A 437 3.12 27.15 13.96
N GLU A 438 2.51 28.28 14.26
CA GLU A 438 1.80 28.49 15.54
C GLU A 438 0.55 27.60 15.71
N CYS A 439 0.09 26.90 14.66
CA CYS A 439 -1.03 25.96 14.79
C CYS A 439 -0.60 24.49 14.98
N ILE A 440 0.70 24.19 14.97
CA ILE A 440 1.20 22.80 15.04
C ILE A 440 1.61 22.41 16.47
N ASP A 441 1.86 23.39 17.34
CA ASP A 441 2.39 23.14 18.69
C ASP A 441 1.30 22.96 19.78
N GLU A 442 0.01 23.19 19.47
CA GLU A 442 -1.07 23.08 20.47
C GLU A 442 -1.70 21.66 20.60
N GLU A 443 -1.30 20.64 19.83
CA GLU A 443 -1.90 19.29 19.89
C GLU A 443 -1.02 18.21 20.54
N ARG A 444 0.00 18.57 21.33
CA ARG A 444 0.87 17.59 22.02
C ARG A 444 0.60 17.49 23.53
N GLU A 445 -0.65 17.23 23.91
CA GLU A 445 -0.99 16.66 25.22
C GLU A 445 -2.20 15.72 25.08
N ASP A 446 -1.98 14.46 24.70
CA ASP A 446 -2.72 13.30 25.24
C ASP A 446 -2.05 11.98 24.80
N ASP A 447 -1.61 11.18 25.76
CA ASP A 447 -0.93 9.89 25.56
C ASP A 447 -1.90 8.71 25.69
N GLY A 448 -1.78 7.72 24.81
CA GLY A 448 -2.55 6.46 24.87
C GLY A 448 -1.88 5.30 24.14
N LYS A 449 -1.13 4.51 24.90
CA LYS A 449 -0.40 3.25 24.58
C LYS A 449 -1.00 2.36 23.47
N SER A 450 -0.16 1.84 22.56
CA SER A 450 -0.30 0.48 22.01
C SER A 450 1.01 -0.05 21.39
N ASP A 451 1.59 -1.03 22.09
CA ASP A 451 2.28 -2.26 21.65
C ASP A 451 2.96 -2.30 20.26
N ASN A 452 4.29 -2.20 20.24
CA ASN A 452 5.13 -2.48 19.07
C ASN A 452 5.69 -3.90 19.15
N GLY A 453 5.11 -4.82 18.37
CA GLY A 453 5.71 -6.13 18.09
C GLY A 453 6.73 -6.00 16.96
N GLU A 454 7.99 -5.87 17.32
CA GLU A 454 9.14 -5.88 16.40
C GLU A 454 9.42 -7.33 15.96
N LEU A 455 9.56 -7.57 14.66
CA LEU A 455 9.97 -8.86 14.09
C LEU A 455 11.26 -8.64 13.29
N ASP A 456 12.33 -9.27 13.76
CA ASP A 456 13.64 -9.36 13.11
C ASP A 456 13.52 -9.89 11.67
N LEU A 457 14.21 -9.24 10.75
CA LEU A 457 14.33 -9.64 9.33
C LEU A 457 15.80 -9.83 8.92
N GLU A 458 16.58 -10.54 9.74
CA GLU A 458 17.82 -11.15 9.27
C GLU A 458 17.51 -12.50 8.61
N GLY A 459 17.82 -12.65 7.32
CA GLY A 459 17.87 -13.95 6.65
C GLY A 459 16.88 -14.22 5.50
N ILE A 460 16.59 -13.25 4.63
CA ILE A 460 16.01 -13.57 3.31
C ILE A 460 17.11 -13.50 2.26
N ASP A 461 17.61 -14.69 1.93
CA ASP A 461 18.62 -14.92 0.89
C ASP A 461 18.16 -14.42 -0.48
N GLU A 462 19.10 -13.74 -1.16
CA GLU A 462 19.04 -13.34 -2.56
C GLU A 462 19.26 -14.57 -3.46
N GLU A 463 18.22 -15.27 -3.87
CA GLU A 463 18.34 -16.22 -4.99
C GLU A 463 16.96 -16.48 -5.63
N GLU A 464 16.64 -15.70 -6.68
CA GLU A 464 15.90 -16.14 -7.88
C GLU A 464 15.64 -14.93 -8.80
N GLN A 465 16.70 -14.45 -9.45
CA GLN A 465 16.59 -13.67 -10.68
C GLN A 465 17.32 -14.41 -11.80
N SER A 466 16.71 -15.47 -12.31
CA SER A 466 16.85 -15.84 -13.72
C SER A 466 15.69 -16.77 -14.06
N ILE A 467 14.90 -16.39 -15.05
CA ILE A 467 14.26 -17.21 -16.10
C ILE A 467 13.36 -16.25 -16.88
N THR A 468 13.96 -15.71 -17.96
CA THR A 468 13.27 -15.52 -19.23
C THR A 468 12.95 -16.86 -19.87
#